data_AF-A0AAP4X3U1-F1
#
_entry.id   AF-A0AAP4X3U1-F1
#
_cell.length_a   1.000
_cell.length_b   1.000
_cell.length_c   1.000
_cell.angle_alpha   90.00
_cell.angle_beta   90.00
_cell.angle_gamma   90.00
#
_symmetry.space_group_name_H-M   'P 1'
#
loop_
_entity.id
_entity.type
_entity.pdbx_description
1 polymer ?
#
loop_
_entity_poly.entity_id
_entity_poly.type
_entity_poly.pdbx_seq_one_letter_code
_entity_poly.pdbx_strand_id
1 'polypeptide(L)' 'MKTMTCKQLGGACEHEFHAATFEEMKALSKQHGMLMFQQQEPEHMKVMAEMSHLMQDPAAMKVFMEEKQRLFDSITED' A
#
# COMPACT_ATOMS: atom_id res chain seq x y z
N MET A 1 1.19 17.52 -5.60
CA MET A 1 1.15 16.35 -4.66
C MET A 1 1.14 15.08 -5.49
N LYS A 2 1.43 13.88 -4.97
CA LYS A 2 1.29 12.66 -5.77
C LYS A 2 0.10 11.84 -5.31
N THR A 3 -0.60 11.23 -6.27
CA THR A 3 -1.77 10.39 -6.02
C THR A 3 -1.46 8.92 -6.29
N MET A 4 -1.81 8.04 -5.35
CA MET A 4 -1.74 6.59 -5.52
C MET A 4 -2.98 5.90 -4.95
N THR A 5 -3.41 4.80 -5.56
CA THR A 5 -4.52 3.99 -5.04
C THR A 5 -4.06 2.92 -4.06
N CYS A 6 -4.97 2.46 -3.22
CA CYS A 6 -4.78 1.31 -2.35
C CYS A 6 -4.26 0.09 -3.14
N LYS A 7 -4.83 -0.23 -4.30
CA LYS A 7 -4.31 -1.27 -5.21
C LYS A 7 -2.89 -1.03 -5.70
N GLN A 8 -2.54 0.19 -6.09
CA GLN A 8 -1.17 0.50 -6.51
C GLN A 8 -0.15 0.25 -5.40
N LEU A 9 -0.54 0.49 -4.14
CA LEU A 9 0.26 0.23 -2.94
C LEU A 9 0.17 -1.23 -2.45
N GLY A 10 -0.57 -2.09 -3.16
CA GLY A 10 -0.71 -3.53 -2.86
C GLY A 10 -1.87 -3.90 -1.93
N GLY A 11 -2.88 -3.04 -1.82
CA GLY A 11 -4.15 -3.31 -1.16
C GLY A 11 -5.28 -3.72 -2.12
N ALA A 12 -6.52 -3.72 -1.65
CA ALA A 12 -7.63 -4.38 -2.35
C ALA A 12 -8.55 -3.44 -3.16
N CYS A 13 -8.55 -2.13 -2.88
CA CYS A 13 -9.53 -1.19 -3.44
C CYS A 13 -8.89 -0.02 -4.22
N GLU A 14 -9.73 0.85 -4.78
CA GLU A 14 -9.32 2.04 -5.53
C GLU A 14 -9.27 3.31 -4.67
N HIS A 15 -9.22 3.20 -3.33
CA HIS A 15 -9.14 4.38 -2.49
C HIS A 15 -7.87 5.17 -2.78
N GLU A 16 -8.04 6.45 -3.12
CA GLU A 16 -6.96 7.36 -3.51
C GLU A 16 -6.32 8.00 -2.28
N PHE A 17 -5.00 7.95 -2.24
CA PHE A 17 -4.18 8.61 -1.25
C PHE A 17 -3.39 9.72 -1.93
N HIS A 18 -3.22 10.83 -1.21
CA HIS A 18 -2.49 12.00 -1.69
C HIS A 18 -1.39 12.33 -0.68
N ALA A 19 -0.13 12.33 -1.13
CA ALA A 19 1.01 12.57 -0.25
C ALA A 19 2.15 13.30 -0.99
N ALA A 20 3.00 14.00 -0.24
CA ALA A 20 4.19 14.65 -0.77
C ALA A 20 5.38 13.68 -0.83
N THR A 21 5.39 12.69 0.07
CA THR A 21 6.45 11.69 0.15
C THR A 21 5.92 10.26 0.14
N PHE A 22 6.77 9.32 -0.27
CA PHE A 22 6.43 7.90 -0.23
C PHE A 22 6.23 7.39 1.21
N GLU A 23 6.92 7.97 2.21
CA GLU A 23 6.73 7.62 3.62
C GLU A 23 5.33 7.99 4.12
N GLU A 24 4.85 9.20 3.80
CA GLU A 24 3.47 9.61 4.06
C GLU A 24 2.47 8.69 3.34
N MET A 25 2.76 8.33 2.10
CA MET A 25 1.91 7.44 1.31
C MET A 25 1.77 6.05 1.95
N LYS A 26 2.87 5.48 2.45
CA LYS A 26 2.85 4.24 3.23
C LYS A 26 2.06 4.38 4.53
N ALA A 27 2.21 5.50 5.24
CA ALA A 27 1.48 5.74 6.48
C ALA A 27 -0.04 5.79 6.25
N LEU A 28 -0.48 6.49 5.20
CA LEU A 28 -1.89 6.55 4.79
C LEU A 28 -2.43 5.18 4.40
N SER A 29 -1.70 4.43 3.57
CA SER A 29 -2.06 3.07 3.17
C SER A 29 -2.17 2.12 4.37
N LYS A 30 -1.22 2.21 5.32
CA LYS A 30 -1.27 1.42 6.55
C LYS A 30 -2.47 1.77 7.42
N GLN A 31 -2.76 3.06 7.61
CA GLN A 31 -3.92 3.51 8.38
C GLN A 31 -5.22 3.02 7.76
N HIS A 32 -5.34 3.11 6.42
CA HIS A 32 -6.48 2.57 5.69
C HIS A 32 -6.62 1.06 5.88
N GLY A 33 -5.52 0.31 5.73
CA GLY A 33 -5.52 -1.13 6.01
C GLY A 33 -6.00 -1.44 7.43
N MET A 34 -5.49 -0.75 8.44
CA MET A 34 -5.93 -0.95 9.84
C MET A 34 -7.43 -0.71 10.03
N LEU A 35 -8.00 0.28 9.33
CA LEU A 35 -9.44 0.58 9.35
C LEU A 35 -10.26 -0.54 8.67
N MET A 36 -9.79 -1.05 7.54
CA MET A 36 -10.44 -2.17 6.84
C MET A 36 -10.37 -3.47 7.66
N PHE A 37 -9.25 -3.71 8.33
CA PHE A 37 -9.09 -4.85 9.24
C PHE A 37 -10.07 -4.79 10.41
N GLN A 38 -10.22 -3.63 11.05
CA GLN A 38 -11.17 -3.44 12.15
C GLN A 38 -12.62 -3.67 11.71
N GLN A 39 -12.95 -3.30 10.47
CA GLN A 39 -14.27 -3.54 9.87
C GLN A 39 -14.44 -4.95 9.31
N GLN A 40 -13.40 -5.79 9.35
CA GLN A 40 -13.38 -7.12 8.76
C GLN A 40 -13.77 -7.10 7.27
N GLU A 41 -13.29 -6.08 6.53
CA GLU A 41 -13.63 -5.94 5.11
C GLU A 41 -13.06 -7.15 4.32
N PRO A 42 -13.90 -7.94 3.66
CA PRO A 42 -13.50 -9.24 3.10
C PRO A 42 -12.29 -9.20 2.16
N GLU A 43 -12.22 -8.22 1.26
CA GLU A 43 -11.15 -8.17 0.26
C GLU A 43 -9.81 -7.72 0.85
N HIS A 44 -9.83 -6.73 1.74
CA HIS A 44 -8.63 -6.32 2.48
C HIS A 44 -8.13 -7.43 3.39
N MET A 45 -9.02 -8.21 4.03
CA MET A 45 -8.61 -9.35 4.86
C MET A 45 -7.86 -10.42 4.05
N LYS A 46 -8.30 -10.69 2.81
CA LYS A 46 -7.59 -11.61 1.89
C LYS A 46 -6.20 -11.09 1.56
N VAL A 47 -6.11 -9.83 1.12
CA VAL A 47 -4.83 -9.20 0.76
C VAL A 47 -3.89 -9.11 1.97
N MET A 48 -4.40 -8.88 3.18
CA MET A 48 -3.59 -8.89 4.40
C MET A 48 -3.04 -10.28 4.73
N ALA A 49 -3.81 -11.34 4.49
CA ALA A 49 -3.31 -12.70 4.65
C ALA A 49 -2.18 -12.99 3.66
N GLU A 50 -2.30 -12.56 2.40
CA GLU A 50 -1.23 -12.65 1.40
C GLU A 50 0.00 -11.81 1.77
N MET A 51 -0.20 -10.59 2.26
CA MET A 51 0.89 -9.74 2.75
C MET A 51 1.60 -10.34 3.96
N SER A 52 0.90 -11.09 4.81
CA SER A 52 1.53 -11.82 5.92
C SER A 52 2.53 -12.87 5.42
N HIS A 53 2.24 -13.53 4.28
CA HIS A 53 3.19 -14.45 3.65
C HIS A 53 4.39 -13.70 3.05
N LEU A 54 4.15 -12.57 2.37
CA LEU A 54 5.23 -11.75 1.83
C LEU A 54 6.18 -11.24 2.94
N MET A 55 5.64 -10.86 4.10
CA MET A 55 6.42 -10.38 5.25
C MET A 55 7.32 -11.45 5.88
N GLN A 56 7.07 -12.74 5.63
CA GLN A 56 7.93 -13.83 6.10
C GLN A 56 9.21 -13.96 5.27
N ASP A 57 9.26 -13.35 4.09
CA ASP A 57 10.45 -13.26 3.24
C ASP A 57 10.95 -11.81 3.17
N PRO A 58 11.97 -11.45 3.97
CA PRO A 58 12.51 -10.10 3.98
C PRO A 58 13.06 -9.64 2.62
N ALA A 59 13.53 -10.56 1.77
CA ALA A 59 14.04 -10.22 0.45
C ALA A 59 12.88 -9.89 -0.51
N ALA A 60 11.83 -10.69 -0.52
CA ALA A 60 10.63 -10.42 -1.29
C ALA A 60 9.94 -9.12 -0.84
N MET A 61 9.86 -8.89 0.46
CA MET A 61 9.30 -7.65 1.03
C MET A 61 10.10 -6.41 0.62
N LYS A 62 11.44 -6.52 0.59
CA LYS A 62 12.32 -5.44 0.12
C LYS A 62 12.06 -5.12 -1.36
N VAL A 63 12.00 -6.14 -2.22
CA VAL A 63 11.71 -5.95 -3.65
C VAL A 63 10.35 -5.27 -3.84
N PHE A 64 9.31 -5.75 -3.16
CA PHE A 64 7.98 -5.15 -3.22
C PHE A 64 7.99 -3.67 -2.82
N MET A 65 8.66 -3.33 -1.71
CA MET A 65 8.77 -1.95 -1.25
C MET A 65 9.54 -1.05 -2.23
N GLU A 66 10.63 -1.55 -2.82
CA GLU A 66 11.38 -0.83 -3.86
C GLU A 66 10.55 -0.60 -5.11
N GLU A 67 9.73 -1.57 -5.53
CA GLU A 67 8.81 -1.41 -6.66
C GLU A 67 7.74 -0.36 -6.38
N LYS A 68 7.15 -0.35 -5.17
CA LYS A 68 6.16 0.66 -4.79
C LYS A 68 6.77 2.06 -4.72
N GLN A 69 7.99 2.17 -4.24
CA GLN A 69 8.71 3.44 -4.22
C GLN A 69 9.01 3.94 -5.64
N ARG A 70 9.49 3.07 -6.53
CA ARG A 70 9.70 3.44 -7.95
C ARG A 70 8.41 3.89 -8.63
N LEU A 71 7.29 3.23 -8.34
CA LEU A 71 5.99 3.65 -8.85
C LEU A 71 5.64 5.06 -8.38
N PHE A 72 5.78 5.34 -7.07
CA PHE A 72 5.61 6.68 -6.51
C PHE A 72 6.52 7.71 -7.19
N ASP A 73 7.80 7.38 -7.37
CA ASP A 73 8.78 8.29 -7.97
C ASP A 73 8.45 8.60 -9.44
N SER A 74 7.86 7.64 -10.15
CA SER A 74 7.44 7.80 -11.56
C SER A 74 6.17 8.64 -11.77
N ILE A 75 5.38 8.86 -10.73
CA ILE A 75 4.16 9.68 -10.80
C ILE A 75 4.55 11.16 -10.84
N THR A 76 4.05 11.88 -11.85
CA THR A 76 4.13 13.34 -11.91
C THR A 76 3.28 13.96 -10.81
N GLU A 77 3.76 15.06 -10.24
CA GLU A 77 2.97 15.80 -9.25
C GLU A 77 1.72 16.40 -9.90
N ASP A 78 0.59 16.26 -9.20
CA ASP A 78 -0.66 16.98 -9.41
C ASP A 78 -0.52 18.46 -9.08
#